data_AF-A0A7V9IXP1-F1
#
_entry.id   AF-A0A7V9IXP1-F1
#
_cell.length_a   1.000
_cell.length_b   1.000
_cell.length_c   1.000
_cell.angle_alpha   90.00
_cell.angle_beta   90.00
_cell.angle_gamma   90.00
#
_symmetry.space_group_name_H-M   'P 1'
#
loop_
_entity.id
_entity.type
_entity.pdbx_description
1 polymer ?
#
loop_
_entity_poly.entity_id
_entity_poly.type
_entity_poly.pdbx_seq_one_letter_code
_entity_poly.pdbx_strand_id
1 'polypeptide(L)'
;MDTSAVTANQPRTSGDPSRPLFRATVAILVYNVVATVVAIFVELPTRFGPSADPGPIATEWITRGTAISAPLMPLLLLLASAVLARRRDRWRIAGLVGVLIVSALFLTGAFGEAFGEPTDQVPRAVLVLSGVFWALVALGLIWLSIRAMVRRG
;
A
#
# COMPACT_ATOMS: atom_id res chain seq x y z
N MET A 1 -36.54 35.68 -28.58
CA MET A 1 -35.40 35.76 -27.65
C MET A 1 -35.33 34.42 -26.94
N ASP A 2 -34.52 33.50 -27.48
CA ASP A 2 -34.43 32.11 -27.03
C ASP A 2 -33.37 31.95 -25.93
N THR A 3 -33.83 31.69 -24.72
CA THR A 3 -32.99 31.50 -23.51
C THR A 3 -32.64 30.03 -23.26
N SER A 4 -32.77 29.16 -24.26
CA SER A 4 -32.81 27.70 -24.11
C SER A 4 -31.47 26.99 -24.36
N ALA A 5 -30.39 27.72 -24.68
CA ALA A 5 -29.16 27.13 -25.21
C ALA A 5 -27.93 27.18 -24.27
N VAL A 6 -28.09 27.57 -23.00
CA VAL A 6 -26.96 27.68 -22.04
C VAL A 6 -26.96 26.51 -21.04
N THR A 7 -27.20 25.30 -21.53
CA THR A 7 -27.22 24.07 -20.70
C THR A 7 -26.44 22.92 -21.34
N ALA A 8 -25.40 23.22 -22.12
CA ALA A 8 -24.54 22.19 -22.70
C ALA A 8 -23.08 22.44 -22.31
N ASN A 9 -22.41 21.37 -21.87
CA ASN A 9 -20.97 21.27 -21.59
C ASN A 9 -20.44 21.88 -20.28
N GLN A 10 -20.96 21.39 -19.16
CA GLN A 10 -20.05 21.13 -18.04
C GLN A 10 -19.33 19.80 -18.31
N PRO A 11 -18.00 19.79 -18.59
CA PRO A 11 -17.26 18.54 -18.74
C PRO A 11 -17.38 17.74 -17.45
N ARG A 12 -17.95 16.53 -17.51
CA ARG A 12 -17.99 15.59 -16.39
C ARG A 12 -16.59 15.13 -16.05
N THR A 13 -15.80 15.95 -15.38
CA THR A 13 -14.56 15.53 -14.73
C THR A 13 -14.85 15.00 -13.33
N SER A 14 -15.88 14.16 -13.17
CA SER A 14 -16.04 13.35 -11.97
C SER A 14 -15.16 12.11 -12.11
N GLY A 15 -13.84 12.33 -12.12
CA GLY A 15 -12.86 11.24 -12.07
C GLY A 15 -13.18 10.35 -10.88
N ASP A 16 -13.61 9.12 -11.16
CA ASP A 16 -13.99 8.15 -10.15
C ASP A 16 -12.81 7.96 -9.17
N PRO A 17 -12.97 8.34 -7.89
CA PRO A 17 -11.88 8.34 -6.92
C PRO A 17 -11.34 6.92 -6.65
N SER A 18 -12.05 5.86 -7.07
CA SER A 18 -11.58 4.49 -6.95
C SER A 18 -10.49 4.12 -7.98
N ARG A 19 -10.41 4.81 -9.12
CA ARG A 19 -9.40 4.57 -10.16
C ARG A 19 -7.96 4.83 -9.70
N PRO A 20 -7.63 5.99 -9.09
CA PRO A 20 -6.27 6.23 -8.60
C PRO A 20 -5.88 5.26 -7.48
N LEU A 21 -6.82 4.88 -6.60
CA LEU A 21 -6.57 3.91 -5.53
C LEU A 21 -6.20 2.54 -6.10
N PHE A 22 -7.00 2.02 -7.04
CA PHE A 22 -6.70 0.72 -7.66
C PHE A 22 -5.38 0.74 -8.44
N ARG A 23 -5.08 1.83 -9.17
CA ARG A 23 -3.78 1.99 -9.85
C ARG A 23 -2.61 2.01 -8.87
N ALA A 24 -2.75 2.74 -7.76
CA ALA A 24 -1.74 2.77 -6.71
C ALA A 24 -1.53 1.37 -6.11
N THR A 25 -2.59 0.63 -5.82
CA THR A 25 -2.50 -0.75 -5.32
C THR A 25 -1.77 -1.67 -6.28
N VAL A 26 -2.07 -1.62 -7.57
CA VAL A 26 -1.37 -2.41 -8.59
C VAL A 26 0.11 -2.02 -8.67
N ALA A 27 0.42 -0.72 -8.66
CA ALA A 27 1.80 -0.25 -8.68
C ALA A 27 2.59 -0.73 -7.43
N ILE A 28 1.97 -0.69 -6.25
CA ILE A 28 2.55 -1.20 -5.00
C ILE A 28 2.81 -2.71 -5.09
N LEU A 29 1.88 -3.49 -5.64
CA LEU A 29 2.07 -4.92 -5.85
C LEU A 29 3.26 -5.21 -6.76
N VAL A 30 3.34 -4.53 -7.91
CA VAL A 30 4.47 -4.70 -8.85
C VAL A 30 5.79 -4.31 -8.19
N TYR A 31 5.83 -3.17 -7.52
CA TYR A 31 7.00 -2.74 -6.77
C TYR A 31 7.41 -3.80 -5.73
N ASN A 32 6.45 -4.33 -4.97
CA ASN A 32 6.73 -5.26 -3.89
C ASN A 32 7.25 -6.60 -4.41
N VAL A 33 6.74 -7.09 -5.55
CA VAL A 33 7.31 -8.26 -6.23
C VAL A 33 8.77 -8.01 -6.61
N VAL A 34 9.08 -6.88 -7.25
CA VAL A 34 10.46 -6.54 -7.63
C VAL A 34 11.36 -6.40 -6.39
N ALA A 35 10.91 -5.70 -5.37
CA ALA A 35 11.65 -5.51 -4.12
C ALA A 35 11.91 -6.84 -3.40
N THR A 36 10.94 -7.75 -3.38
CA THR A 36 11.09 -9.09 -2.81
C THR A 36 12.14 -9.90 -3.57
N VAL A 37 12.10 -9.89 -4.90
CA VAL A 37 13.11 -10.57 -5.73
C VAL A 37 14.50 -10.02 -5.45
N VAL A 38 14.67 -8.69 -5.43
CA VAL A 38 15.94 -8.04 -5.10
C VAL A 38 16.41 -8.45 -3.69
N ALA A 39 15.53 -8.39 -2.69
CA ALA A 39 15.85 -8.74 -1.31
C ALA A 39 16.29 -10.19 -1.15
N ILE A 40 15.72 -11.13 -1.90
CA ILE A 40 16.15 -12.52 -1.92
C ILE A 40 17.56 -12.65 -2.52
N PHE A 41 17.85 -11.94 -3.63
CA PHE A 41 19.17 -12.00 -4.28
C PHE A 41 20.29 -11.37 -3.46
N VAL A 42 19.98 -10.32 -2.68
CA VAL A 42 20.97 -9.63 -1.82
C VAL A 42 20.88 -10.03 -0.35
N GLU A 43 20.14 -11.10 -0.04
CA GLU A 43 20.01 -11.67 1.30
C GLU A 43 19.64 -10.64 2.39
N LEU A 44 18.59 -9.85 2.13
CA LEU A 44 18.08 -8.84 3.08
C LEU A 44 16.91 -9.39 3.91
N PRO A 45 17.15 -10.01 5.08
CA PRO A 45 16.08 -10.57 5.89
C PRO A 45 15.19 -9.48 6.50
N THR A 46 13.97 -9.90 6.81
CA THR A 46 13.01 -9.16 7.63
C THR A 46 13.51 -9.04 9.08
N ARG A 47 13.21 -7.92 9.74
CA ARG A 47 13.47 -7.72 11.17
C ARG A 47 12.38 -8.16 12.12
N PHE A 48 11.16 -8.30 11.63
CA PHE A 48 10.05 -8.61 12.51
C PHE A 48 9.93 -10.12 12.73
N GLY A 49 10.26 -10.55 13.95
CA GLY A 49 10.10 -11.92 14.46
C GLY A 49 11.42 -12.59 14.86
N PRO A 50 11.42 -13.55 15.81
CA PRO A 50 12.63 -14.30 16.15
C PRO A 50 13.09 -15.07 14.90
N SER A 51 14.28 -14.75 14.42
CA SER A 51 15.01 -15.53 13.42
C SER A 51 15.62 -16.73 14.15
N ALA A 52 14.83 -17.79 14.30
CA ALA A 52 15.28 -19.00 14.99
C ALA A 52 16.00 -19.98 14.05
N ASP A 53 15.86 -19.84 12.73
CA ASP A 53 16.53 -20.70 11.77
C ASP A 53 16.90 -19.94 10.49
N PRO A 54 18.05 -20.24 9.85
CA PRO A 54 18.36 -19.84 8.49
C PRO A 54 17.52 -20.66 7.49
N GLY A 55 16.20 -20.69 7.71
CA GLY A 55 15.24 -21.24 6.76
C GLY A 55 15.24 -20.40 5.49
N PRO A 56 14.78 -20.96 4.35
CA PRO A 56 14.80 -20.23 3.10
C PRO A 56 13.91 -19.00 3.22
N ILE A 57 14.49 -17.81 3.07
CA ILE A 57 13.83 -16.49 2.99
C ILE A 57 12.57 -16.53 2.09
N ALA A 58 12.56 -17.45 1.11
CA ALA A 58 11.45 -17.77 0.22
C ALA A 58 10.15 -18.30 0.87
N THR A 59 10.15 -18.75 2.13
CA THR A 59 8.91 -19.11 2.85
C THR A 59 8.50 -18.04 3.86
N GLU A 60 9.46 -17.35 4.48
CA GLU A 60 9.19 -16.32 5.48
C GLU A 60 8.64 -15.01 4.89
N TRP A 61 8.99 -14.67 3.64
CA TRP A 61 8.53 -13.41 3.03
C TRP A 61 6.99 -13.33 2.91
N ILE A 62 6.30 -14.48 2.84
CA ILE A 62 4.83 -14.53 2.74
C ILE A 62 4.18 -13.89 3.97
N THR A 63 4.73 -14.18 5.15
CA THR A 63 4.14 -13.79 6.44
C THR A 63 4.86 -12.61 7.10
N ARG A 64 6.17 -12.49 6.90
CA ARG A 64 7.03 -11.49 7.54
C ARG A 64 7.55 -10.40 6.59
N GLY A 65 7.58 -10.65 5.28
CA GLY A 65 8.15 -9.72 4.30
C GLY A 65 9.68 -9.77 4.25
N THR A 66 10.31 -8.71 3.77
CA THR A 66 11.77 -8.52 3.72
C THR A 66 12.13 -7.10 4.20
N ALA A 67 13.42 -6.76 4.29
CA ALA A 67 13.82 -5.39 4.69
C ALA A 67 13.26 -4.27 3.78
N ILE A 68 12.95 -4.59 2.53
CA ILE A 68 12.50 -3.61 1.52
C ILE A 68 11.12 -3.91 0.93
N SER A 69 10.50 -5.03 1.32
CA SER A 69 9.22 -5.48 0.78
C SER A 69 8.24 -5.85 1.89
N ALA A 70 7.00 -5.37 1.79
CA ALA A 70 5.96 -5.71 2.75
C ALA A 70 5.50 -7.17 2.58
N PRO A 71 5.02 -7.83 3.65
CA PRO A 71 4.56 -9.21 3.56
C PRO A 71 3.41 -9.39 2.55
N LEU A 72 3.32 -10.58 1.95
CA LEU A 72 2.34 -10.87 0.91
C LEU A 72 0.89 -10.76 1.40
N MET A 73 0.61 -11.22 2.63
CA MET A 73 -0.75 -11.23 3.17
C MET A 73 -1.39 -9.82 3.25
N PRO A 74 -0.73 -8.80 3.85
CA PRO A 74 -1.17 -7.41 3.76
C PRO A 74 -1.42 -6.91 2.33
N LEU A 75 -0.60 -7.29 1.35
CA LEU A 75 -0.79 -6.88 -0.05
C LEU A 75 -2.01 -7.50 -0.69
N LEU A 76 -2.27 -8.79 -0.43
CA LEU A 76 -3.47 -9.47 -0.91
C LEU A 76 -4.72 -8.84 -0.30
N LEU A 77 -4.67 -8.50 0.99
CA LEU A 77 -5.74 -7.79 1.66
C LEU A 77 -5.95 -6.38 1.09
N LEU A 78 -4.86 -5.66 0.76
CA LEU A 78 -4.92 -4.37 0.07
C LEU A 78 -5.60 -4.51 -1.29
N LEU A 79 -5.22 -5.51 -2.08
CA LEU A 79 -5.80 -5.77 -3.39
C LEU A 79 -7.29 -6.08 -3.31
N ALA A 80 -7.68 -7.00 -2.42
CA ALA A 80 -9.08 -7.35 -2.20
C ALA A 80 -9.89 -6.13 -1.76
N SER A 81 -9.35 -5.33 -0.84
CA SER A 81 -9.98 -4.10 -0.35
C SER A 81 -10.12 -3.05 -1.46
N ALA A 82 -9.10 -2.88 -2.29
CA ALA A 82 -9.12 -1.97 -3.44
C ALA A 82 -10.15 -2.40 -4.51
N VAL A 83 -10.26 -3.71 -4.78
CA VAL A 83 -11.30 -4.26 -5.66
C VAL A 83 -12.69 -3.99 -5.08
N LEU A 84 -12.88 -4.24 -3.78
CA LEU A 84 -14.14 -4.00 -3.09
C LEU A 84 -14.53 -2.50 -3.08
N ALA A 85 -13.54 -1.61 -2.94
CA ALA A 85 -13.71 -0.16 -3.00
C ALA A 85 -14.18 0.37 -4.37
N ARG A 86 -14.07 -0.42 -5.45
CA ARG A 86 -14.59 -0.07 -6.78
C ARG A 86 -16.08 -0.36 -6.94
N ARG A 87 -16.70 -1.11 -6.03
CA ARG A 87 -18.14 -1.40 -6.11
C ARG A 87 -18.95 -0.11 -5.93
N ARG A 88 -20.21 -0.09 -6.40
CA ARG A 88 -21.11 1.07 -6.25
C ARG A 88 -22.02 0.97 -5.02
N ASP A 89 -22.03 -0.18 -4.37
CA ASP A 89 -22.92 -0.54 -3.27
C ASP A 89 -22.32 -0.20 -1.89
N ARG A 90 -22.92 -0.75 -0.82
CA ARG A 90 -22.47 -0.62 0.57
C ARG A 90 -21.07 -1.22 0.78
N TRP A 91 -20.67 -2.20 -0.03
CA TRP A 91 -19.35 -2.85 0.08
C TRP A 91 -18.20 -1.92 -0.25
N ARG A 92 -18.43 -0.84 -1.02
CA ARG A 92 -17.40 0.19 -1.24
C ARG A 92 -16.85 0.76 0.06
N ILE A 93 -17.70 0.97 1.08
CA ILE A 93 -17.24 1.50 2.38
C ILE A 93 -16.34 0.48 3.05
N ALA A 94 -16.75 -0.79 3.09
CA ALA A 94 -15.93 -1.87 3.63
C ALA A 94 -14.58 -1.96 2.93
N GLY A 95 -14.54 -1.81 1.59
CA GLY A 95 -13.29 -1.78 0.83
C GLY A 95 -12.38 -0.60 1.21
N LEU A 96 -12.93 0.62 1.32
CA LEU A 96 -12.17 1.81 1.72
C LEU A 96 -11.66 1.71 3.17
N VAL A 97 -12.47 1.15 4.09
CA VAL A 97 -12.05 0.87 5.46
C VAL A 97 -10.93 -0.18 5.49
N GLY A 98 -11.03 -1.23 4.68
CA GLY A 98 -9.96 -2.23 4.53
C GLY A 98 -8.65 -1.61 4.05
N VAL A 99 -8.69 -0.71 3.06
CA VAL A 99 -7.50 0.03 2.61
C VAL A 99 -6.91 0.87 3.74
N LEU A 100 -7.73 1.56 4.54
CA LEU A 100 -7.24 2.34 5.68
C LEU A 100 -6.53 1.46 6.72
N ILE A 101 -7.12 0.31 7.07
CA ILE A 101 -6.54 -0.64 8.02
C ILE A 101 -5.17 -1.12 7.52
N VAL A 102 -5.09 -1.57 6.26
CA VAL A 102 -3.83 -2.05 5.69
C VAL A 102 -2.79 -0.93 5.60
N SER A 103 -3.21 0.30 5.26
CA SER A 103 -2.31 1.45 5.22
C SER A 103 -1.75 1.79 6.60
N ALA A 104 -2.57 1.65 7.66
CA ALA A 104 -2.10 1.80 9.04
C ALA A 104 -1.06 0.73 9.40
N LEU A 105 -1.25 -0.53 8.98
CA LEU A 105 -0.26 -1.59 9.16
C LEU A 105 1.07 -1.25 8.46
N PHE A 106 1.01 -0.74 7.22
CA PHE A 106 2.21 -0.29 6.51
C PHE A 106 2.91 0.86 7.21
N LEU A 107 2.16 1.78 7.80
CA LEU A 107 2.74 2.89 8.55
C LEU A 107 3.46 2.40 9.83
N THR A 108 2.86 1.45 10.55
CA THR A 108 3.51 0.82 11.72
C THR A 108 4.78 0.08 11.32
N GLY A 109 4.75 -0.69 10.22
CA GLY A 109 5.94 -1.35 9.68
C GLY A 109 7.02 -0.36 9.26
N ALA A 110 6.64 0.72 8.58
CA ALA A 110 7.54 1.80 8.17
C ALA A 110 8.28 2.44 9.36
N PHE A 111 7.57 2.69 10.46
CA PHE A 111 8.19 3.18 11.69
C PHE A 111 9.15 2.16 12.32
N GLY A 112 8.76 0.89 12.32
CA GLY A 112 9.62 -0.21 12.77
C GLY A 112 10.96 -0.26 12.05
N GLU A 113 10.92 -0.16 10.72
CA GLU A 113 12.13 -0.14 9.90
C GLU A 113 12.94 1.16 10.14
N ALA A 114 12.29 2.32 10.08
CA ALA A 114 12.98 3.61 10.21
C ALA A 114 13.70 3.80 11.55
N PHE A 115 13.13 3.27 12.64
CA PHE A 115 13.68 3.42 13.98
C PHE A 115 14.51 2.23 14.47
N GLY A 116 14.41 1.06 13.83
CA GLY A 116 15.12 -0.14 14.28
C GLY A 116 16.65 -0.04 14.16
N GLU A 117 17.38 -0.65 15.10
CA GLU A 117 18.84 -0.65 15.16
C GLU A 117 19.52 -1.41 14.00
N PRO A 118 20.45 -0.83 13.24
CA PRO A 118 21.12 -1.48 12.09
C PRO A 118 21.73 -2.86 12.44
N THR A 119 21.74 -3.77 11.47
CA THR A 119 22.38 -5.10 11.60
C THR A 119 23.51 -5.25 10.58
N ASP A 120 24.38 -6.23 10.75
CA ASP A 120 25.50 -6.49 9.83
C ASP A 120 25.03 -6.76 8.38
N GLN A 121 23.82 -7.27 8.22
CA GLN A 121 23.22 -7.60 6.93
C GLN A 121 22.38 -6.46 6.32
N VAL A 122 21.83 -5.55 7.15
CA VAL A 122 20.93 -4.49 6.68
C VAL A 122 21.43 -3.12 7.15
N PRO A 123 22.08 -2.35 6.26
CA PRO A 123 22.61 -1.02 6.59
C PRO A 123 21.52 -0.04 7.02
N ARG A 124 21.86 0.90 7.92
CA ARG A 124 20.92 1.93 8.40
C ARG A 124 20.25 2.72 7.26
N ALA A 125 20.99 3.00 6.19
CA ALA A 125 20.46 3.71 5.04
C ALA A 125 19.29 2.96 4.37
N VAL A 126 19.39 1.63 4.23
CA VAL A 126 18.35 0.80 3.60
C VAL A 126 17.07 0.84 4.44
N LEU A 127 17.20 0.73 5.76
CA LEU A 127 16.07 0.76 6.70
C LEU A 127 15.35 2.11 6.67
N VAL A 128 16.11 3.21 6.74
CA VAL A 128 15.53 4.55 6.73
C VAL A 128 14.84 4.83 5.39
N LEU A 129 15.47 4.47 4.27
CA LEU A 129 14.87 4.65 2.95
C LEU A 129 13.61 3.80 2.77
N SER A 130 13.65 2.53 3.20
CA SER A 130 12.49 1.61 3.17
C SER A 130 11.35 2.16 4.04
N GLY A 131 11.65 2.56 5.28
CA GLY A 131 10.69 3.15 6.20
C GLY A 131 10.06 4.43 5.64
N VAL A 132 10.87 5.36 5.13
CA VAL A 132 10.36 6.59 4.50
C VAL A 132 9.46 6.27 3.30
N PHE A 133 9.90 5.37 2.43
CA PHE A 133 9.11 4.95 1.27
C PHE A 133 7.74 4.39 1.68
N TRP A 134 7.71 3.41 2.60
CA TRP A 134 6.47 2.79 3.05
C TRP A 134 5.57 3.75 3.82
N ALA A 135 6.14 4.70 4.58
CA ALA A 135 5.37 5.76 5.21
C ALA A 135 4.69 6.65 4.19
N LEU A 136 5.38 7.07 3.13
CA LEU A 136 4.80 7.89 2.05
C LEU A 136 3.69 7.13 1.31
N VAL A 137 3.90 5.84 1.01
CA VAL A 137 2.88 4.97 0.41
C VAL A 137 1.65 4.88 1.30
N ALA A 138 1.83 4.60 2.60
CA ALA A 138 0.73 4.51 3.56
C ALA A 138 -0.06 5.82 3.65
N LEU A 139 0.62 6.96 3.78
CA LEU A 139 -0.02 8.27 3.84
C LEU A 139 -0.78 8.59 2.54
N GLY A 140 -0.22 8.26 1.38
CA GLY A 140 -0.89 8.42 0.09
C GLY A 140 -2.18 7.60 -0.01
N LEU A 141 -2.15 6.34 0.43
CA LEU A 141 -3.33 5.47 0.45
C LEU A 141 -4.39 5.93 1.45
N ILE A 142 -3.99 6.39 2.64
CA ILE A 142 -4.88 6.98 3.63
C ILE A 142 -5.57 8.20 3.04
N TRP A 143 -4.81 9.12 2.46
CA TRP A 143 -5.34 10.33 1.85
C TRP A 143 -6.32 10.02 0.70
N LEU A 144 -5.97 9.09 -0.20
CA LEU A 144 -6.86 8.65 -1.27
C LEU A 144 -8.17 8.04 -0.73
N SER A 145 -8.07 7.23 0.32
CA SER A 145 -9.22 6.58 0.96
C SER A 145 -10.15 7.60 1.60
N ILE A 146 -9.62 8.54 2.40
CA ILE A 146 -10.39 9.62 3.02
C ILE A 146 -11.06 10.48 1.96
N ARG A 147 -10.31 10.91 0.92
CA ARG A 147 -10.86 11.70 -0.18
C ARG A 147 -11.99 10.96 -0.92
N ALA A 148 -11.87 9.64 -1.08
CA ALA A 148 -12.90 8.80 -1.70
C ALA A 148 -14.15 8.62 -0.83
N MET A 149 -14.02 8.72 0.50
CA MET A 149 -15.14 8.71 1.45
C MET A 149 -15.85 10.07 1.50
N VAL A 150 -15.10 11.18 1.62
CA VAL A 150 -15.67 12.53 1.72
C VAL A 150 -16.47 12.91 0.48
N ARG A 151 -16.00 12.55 -0.72
CA ARG A 151 -16.73 12.81 -2.00
C ARG A 151 -18.01 12.00 -2.16
N ARG A 152 -18.38 11.17 -1.18
CA ARG A 152 -19.57 10.31 -1.20
C ARG A 152 -20.71 10.89 -0.33
N GLY A 153 -20.40 11.83 0.56
CA GLY A 153 -21.38 12.65 1.28
C GLY A 153 -21.72 13.89 0.46
#